data_AF-A0A8W8JQZ6-F1
#
_entry.id   AF-A0A8W8JQZ6-F1
#
_cell.length_a   1.000
_cell.length_b   1.000
_cell.length_c   1.000
_cell.angle_alpha   90.00
_cell.angle_beta   90.00
_cell.angle_gamma   90.00
#
_symmetry.space_group_name_H-M   'P 1'
#
loop_
_entity.id
_entity.type
_entity.pdbx_description
1 polymer ?
#
loop_
_entity_poly.entity_id
_entity_poly.type
_entity_poly.pdbx_seq_one_letter_code
_entity_poly.pdbx_strand_id
1 'polypeptide(L)'
;MIGEEPGIMEYVHLRGVEIIQQIQHTFRHHVDLMQFLTRVGDPRYAFLIYFPLAYCFHRSTGTRVLWIACLSEWLNGVLKILHGERPYWWVNEVRLHDHVVNVPSLEQYSLTCETGPGSPSGHAMVTSAVLYSIGTSFIKHGVKHTGKLERSLVWISFTIVLIAVNISRLFIATHFPHQVVAGSITGILLAEVVKHEHTNHLTFCHYIVWSLLLVSGVFLTYTGIILLGLNPLWSLDLAKKWCARSEWVHPDTTPFFAFVRDVSSLIGKY
;
A
#
# COMPACT_ATOMS: atom_id res chain seq x y z
N MET A 1 -18.03 24.96 -29.45
CA MET A 1 -17.85 23.62 -28.84
C MET A 1 -17.52 23.87 -27.38
N ILE A 2 -18.49 23.58 -26.53
CA ILE A 2 -18.43 23.86 -25.09
C ILE A 2 -17.42 22.87 -24.51
N GLY A 3 -16.35 23.37 -23.90
CA GLY A 3 -15.41 22.53 -23.17
C GLY A 3 -16.16 21.84 -22.05
N GLU A 4 -16.25 20.51 -22.13
CA GLU A 4 -16.75 19.72 -21.01
C GLU A 4 -15.85 20.00 -19.81
N GLU A 5 -16.47 20.37 -18.68
CA GLU A 5 -15.72 20.49 -17.43
C GLU A 5 -15.07 19.13 -17.12
N PRO A 6 -13.79 19.11 -16.73
CA PRO A 6 -13.13 17.86 -16.38
C PRO A 6 -13.94 17.16 -15.28
N GLY A 7 -14.19 15.87 -15.46
CA GLY A 7 -14.94 15.09 -14.48
C GLY A 7 -14.29 15.17 -13.09
N ILE A 8 -15.07 15.01 -12.02
CA ILE A 8 -14.59 15.17 -10.62
C ILE A 8 -13.27 14.40 -10.37
N MET A 9 -13.15 13.18 -10.91
CA MET A 9 -11.94 12.36 -10.77
C MET A 9 -10.74 12.92 -11.54
N GLU A 10 -10.94 13.51 -12.70
CA GLU A 10 -9.89 14.16 -13.46
C GLU A 10 -9.37 15.40 -12.73
N TYR A 11 -10.27 16.21 -12.17
CA TYR A 11 -9.90 17.33 -11.31
C TYR A 11 -9.08 16.86 -10.09
N VAL A 12 -9.51 15.79 -9.42
CA VAL A 12 -8.77 15.20 -8.29
C VAL A 12 -7.37 14.74 -8.72
N HIS A 13 -7.23 14.13 -9.90
CA HIS A 13 -5.93 13.71 -10.43
C HIS A 13 -5.05 14.92 -10.76
N LEU A 14 -5.57 15.95 -11.45
CA LEU A 14 -4.82 17.17 -11.77
C LEU A 14 -4.24 17.83 -10.52
N ARG A 15 -5.09 18.06 -9.50
CA ARG A 15 -4.63 18.60 -8.20
C ARG A 15 -3.64 17.67 -7.52
N GLY A 16 -3.82 16.36 -7.66
CA GLY A 16 -2.88 15.37 -7.15
C GLY A 16 -1.51 15.44 -7.82
N VAL A 17 -1.44 15.63 -9.13
CA VAL A 17 -0.19 15.81 -9.89
C VAL A 17 0.53 17.08 -9.46
N GLU A 18 -0.18 18.19 -9.28
CA GLU A 18 0.42 19.44 -8.78
C GLU A 18 1.07 19.26 -7.39
N ILE A 19 0.38 18.57 -6.47
CA ILE A 19 0.92 18.26 -5.15
C ILE A 19 2.17 17.39 -5.27
N ILE A 20 2.14 16.36 -6.13
CA ILE A 20 3.30 15.50 -6.37
C ILE A 20 4.48 16.31 -6.90
N GLN A 21 4.25 17.19 -7.88
CA GLN A 21 5.29 18.03 -8.45
C GLN A 21 5.91 18.97 -7.39
N GLN A 22 5.09 19.56 -6.53
CA GLN A 22 5.58 20.39 -5.42
C GLN A 22 6.43 19.59 -4.43
N ILE A 23 6.02 18.36 -4.11
CA ILE A 23 6.79 17.43 -3.26
C ILE A 23 8.12 17.08 -3.93
N GLN A 24 8.12 16.74 -5.22
CA GLN A 24 9.33 16.46 -6.00
C GLN A 24 10.29 17.65 -5.99
N HIS A 25 9.78 18.86 -6.24
CA HIS A 25 10.60 20.07 -6.20
C HIS A 25 11.19 20.34 -4.80
N THR A 26 10.39 20.16 -3.75
CA THR A 26 10.81 20.38 -2.36
C THR A 26 11.91 19.41 -1.93
N PHE A 27 11.79 18.13 -2.33
CA PHE A 27 12.71 17.07 -1.93
C PHE A 27 13.70 16.65 -3.02
N ARG A 28 13.91 17.48 -4.06
CA ARG A 28 14.79 17.18 -5.21
C ARG A 28 16.23 16.78 -4.83
N HIS A 29 16.72 17.28 -3.70
CA HIS A 29 18.07 16.99 -3.18
C HIS A 29 18.10 15.82 -2.19
N HIS A 30 16.96 15.20 -1.92
CA HIS A 30 16.76 14.14 -0.91
C HIS A 30 16.18 12.86 -1.53
N VAL A 31 16.50 12.58 -2.79
CA VAL A 31 16.00 11.43 -3.56
C VAL A 31 16.27 10.11 -2.83
N ASP A 32 17.49 9.91 -2.33
CA ASP A 32 17.87 8.67 -1.65
C ASP A 32 17.09 8.45 -0.35
N LEU A 33 16.83 9.54 0.40
CA LEU A 33 16.00 9.50 1.59
C LEU A 33 14.56 9.09 1.23
N MET A 34 13.98 9.67 0.18
CA MET A 34 12.62 9.32 -0.25
C MET A 34 12.53 7.86 -0.71
N GLN A 35 13.50 7.38 -1.49
CA GLN A 35 13.54 5.97 -1.90
C GLN A 35 13.78 5.03 -0.70
N PHE A 36 14.55 5.43 0.30
CA PHE A 36 14.68 4.70 1.55
C PHE A 36 13.35 4.64 2.32
N LEU A 37 12.67 5.77 2.50
CA LEU A 37 11.37 5.83 3.19
C LEU A 37 10.30 5.00 2.48
N THR A 38 10.30 4.95 1.15
CA THR A 38 9.42 4.03 0.40
C THR A 38 9.72 2.57 0.75
N ARG A 39 10.99 2.18 0.80
CA ARG A 39 11.39 0.83 1.19
C ARG A 39 11.02 0.49 2.63
N VAL A 40 11.06 1.46 3.55
CA VAL A 40 10.60 1.27 4.94
C VAL A 40 9.11 0.88 4.97
N GLY A 41 8.29 1.50 4.11
CA GLY A 41 6.87 1.18 3.98
C GLY A 41 6.57 -0.03 3.10
N ASP A 42 7.58 -0.76 2.65
CA ASP A 42 7.41 -1.93 1.80
C ASP A 42 6.71 -3.05 2.58
N PRO A 43 5.57 -3.56 2.10
CA PRO A 43 4.85 -4.62 2.79
C PRO A 43 5.68 -5.88 3.05
N ARG A 44 6.75 -6.14 2.28
CA ARG A 44 7.67 -7.27 2.53
C ARG A 44 8.30 -7.20 3.92
N TYR A 45 8.61 -5.99 4.39
CA TYR A 45 9.22 -5.80 5.71
C TYR A 45 8.25 -6.10 6.85
N ALA A 46 6.93 -6.09 6.62
CA ALA A 46 5.95 -6.58 7.58
C ALA A 46 6.24 -8.03 7.99
N PHE A 47 6.62 -8.87 7.01
CA PHE A 47 6.88 -10.30 7.21
C PHE A 47 8.35 -10.58 7.55
N LEU A 48 9.29 -9.82 6.96
CA LEU A 48 10.72 -10.06 7.14
C LEU A 48 11.30 -9.43 8.43
N ILE A 49 10.73 -8.31 8.89
CA ILE A 49 11.30 -7.52 9.99
C ILE A 49 10.28 -7.37 11.13
N TYR A 50 9.13 -6.78 10.86
CA TYR A 50 8.18 -6.40 11.92
C TYR A 50 7.56 -7.62 12.61
N PHE A 51 7.14 -8.63 11.86
CA PHE A 51 6.59 -9.87 12.41
C PHE A 51 7.61 -10.60 13.31
N PRO A 52 8.83 -10.96 12.84
CA PRO A 52 9.79 -11.68 13.68
C PRO A 52 10.16 -10.90 14.94
N LEU A 53 10.43 -9.60 14.82
CA LEU A 53 10.77 -8.76 15.97
C LEU A 53 9.61 -8.72 16.97
N ALA A 54 8.38 -8.43 16.53
CA ALA A 54 7.22 -8.39 17.40
C ALA A 54 6.95 -9.75 18.06
N TYR A 55 7.20 -10.86 17.35
CA TYR A 55 7.02 -12.22 17.86
C TYR A 55 8.04 -12.56 18.95
N CYS A 56 9.30 -12.14 18.77
CA CYS A 56 10.36 -12.31 19.77
C CYS A 56 10.07 -11.55 21.07
N PHE A 57 9.54 -10.31 20.99
CA PHE A 57 9.19 -9.53 22.18
C PHE A 57 7.89 -10.02 22.83
N HIS A 58 6.85 -10.28 22.04
CA HIS A 58 5.56 -10.76 22.55
C HIS A 58 4.86 -11.59 21.47
N ARG A 59 4.88 -12.92 21.62
CA ARG A 59 4.35 -13.89 20.64
C ARG A 59 2.95 -13.57 20.11
N SER A 60 2.11 -13.09 21.01
CA SER A 60 0.73 -12.68 20.71
C SER A 60 0.67 -11.45 19.78
N THR A 61 1.54 -10.47 20.02
CA THR A 61 1.69 -9.28 19.17
C THR A 61 2.25 -9.66 17.81
N GLY A 62 3.30 -10.49 17.76
CA GLY A 62 3.84 -10.98 16.51
C GLY A 62 2.79 -11.74 15.67
N THR A 63 2.03 -12.63 16.30
CA THR A 63 0.94 -13.34 15.62
C THR A 63 -0.10 -12.38 15.03
N ARG A 64 -0.48 -11.34 15.79
CA ARG A 64 -1.39 -10.31 15.30
C ARG A 64 -0.80 -9.51 14.13
N VAL A 65 0.49 -9.16 14.18
CA VAL A 65 1.19 -8.46 13.09
C VAL A 65 1.18 -9.30 11.81
N LEU A 66 1.49 -10.60 11.90
CA LEU A 66 1.44 -11.51 10.75
C LEU A 66 0.05 -11.53 10.10
N TRP A 67 -1.00 -11.70 10.91
CA TRP A 67 -2.37 -11.73 10.42
C TRP A 67 -2.82 -10.42 9.81
N ILE A 68 -2.54 -9.30 10.47
CA ILE A 68 -2.93 -7.98 9.98
C ILE A 68 -2.20 -7.65 8.67
N ALA A 69 -0.91 -7.99 8.56
CA ALA A 69 -0.16 -7.80 7.31
C ALA A 69 -0.80 -8.58 6.15
N CYS A 70 -1.10 -9.86 6.35
CA CYS A 70 -1.72 -10.71 5.33
C CYS A 70 -3.15 -10.29 4.98
N LEU A 71 -4.00 -9.99 5.98
CA LEU A 71 -5.35 -9.49 5.74
C LEU A 71 -5.33 -8.13 5.03
N SER A 72 -4.36 -7.26 5.34
CA SER A 72 -4.20 -5.95 4.71
C SER A 72 -3.78 -6.07 3.25
N GLU A 73 -2.83 -6.95 2.94
CA GLU A 73 -2.42 -7.24 1.57
C GLU A 73 -3.58 -7.81 0.74
N TRP A 74 -4.29 -8.79 1.28
CA TRP A 74 -5.45 -9.37 0.61
C TRP A 74 -6.55 -8.34 0.37
N LEU A 75 -6.91 -7.56 1.40
CA LEU A 75 -7.91 -6.50 1.27
C LEU A 75 -7.45 -5.45 0.25
N ASN A 76 -6.17 -5.10 0.22
CA ASN A 76 -5.61 -4.23 -0.80
C ASN A 76 -5.81 -4.84 -2.21
N GLY A 77 -5.47 -6.11 -2.39
CA GLY A 77 -5.66 -6.83 -3.64
C GLY A 77 -7.10 -6.85 -4.13
N VAL A 78 -8.07 -7.08 -3.22
CA VAL A 78 -9.51 -7.03 -3.54
C VAL A 78 -9.93 -5.60 -3.91
N LEU A 79 -9.51 -4.59 -3.14
CA LEU A 79 -9.86 -3.20 -3.41
C LEU A 79 -9.20 -2.64 -4.68
N LYS A 80 -8.18 -3.29 -5.24
CA LYS A 80 -7.60 -2.91 -6.54
C LYS A 80 -8.56 -3.06 -7.73
N ILE A 81 -9.71 -3.71 -7.55
CA ILE A 81 -10.83 -3.71 -8.52
C ILE A 81 -11.35 -2.29 -8.80
N LEU A 82 -11.06 -1.32 -7.92
CA LEU A 82 -11.36 0.10 -8.16
C LEU A 82 -10.64 0.70 -9.38
N HIS A 83 -9.74 -0.06 -10.03
CA HIS A 83 -9.07 0.31 -11.28
C HIS A 83 -8.42 1.69 -11.25
N GLY A 84 -7.78 2.00 -10.11
CA GLY A 84 -7.15 3.30 -9.91
C GLY A 84 -5.91 3.51 -10.77
N GLU A 85 -5.86 4.65 -11.44
CA GLU A 85 -4.70 5.14 -12.18
C GLU A 85 -3.50 5.45 -11.27
N ARG A 86 -2.28 5.47 -11.83
CA ARG A 86 -1.08 5.96 -11.14
C ARG A 86 -0.59 7.25 -11.79
N PRO A 87 -0.04 8.20 -11.00
CA PRO A 87 0.37 9.50 -11.52
C PRO A 87 1.35 9.39 -12.70
N TYR A 88 2.38 8.56 -12.61
CA TYR A 88 3.44 8.52 -13.63
C TYR A 88 2.98 8.10 -15.02
N TRP A 89 1.97 7.23 -15.15
CA TRP A 89 1.40 6.88 -16.46
C TRP A 89 0.21 7.76 -16.82
N TRP A 90 -0.58 8.19 -15.84
CA TRP A 90 -1.78 8.99 -16.05
C TRP A 90 -1.45 10.34 -16.71
N VAL A 91 -0.39 11.02 -16.25
CA VAL A 91 0.04 12.30 -16.86
C VAL A 91 0.41 12.17 -18.33
N ASN A 92 0.92 11.00 -18.73
CA ASN A 92 1.34 10.73 -20.09
C ASN A 92 0.17 10.32 -20.98
N GLU A 93 -0.77 9.52 -20.45
CA GLU A 93 -2.02 9.20 -21.14
C GLU A 93 -2.84 10.45 -21.44
N VAL A 94 -3.01 11.35 -20.46
CA VAL A 94 -3.74 12.61 -20.67
C VAL A 94 -3.04 13.47 -21.71
N ARG A 95 -1.71 13.62 -21.63
CA ARG A 95 -0.95 14.42 -22.61
C ARG A 95 -1.06 13.88 -24.04
N LEU A 96 -1.17 12.56 -24.20
CA LEU A 96 -1.30 11.91 -25.49
C LEU A 96 -2.71 12.09 -26.09
N HIS A 97 -3.76 12.00 -25.27
CA HIS A 97 -5.15 12.00 -25.73
C HIS A 97 -5.80 13.39 -25.71
N ASP A 98 -5.36 14.27 -24.81
CA ASP A 98 -5.90 15.62 -24.64
C ASP A 98 -4.77 16.66 -24.71
N HIS A 99 -4.55 17.17 -25.91
CA HIS A 99 -3.53 18.18 -26.19
C HIS A 99 -3.87 19.56 -25.59
N VAL A 100 -5.07 19.75 -25.04
CA VAL A 100 -5.54 21.03 -24.49
C VAL A 100 -5.19 21.16 -23.00
N VAL A 101 -5.09 20.04 -22.28
CA VAL A 101 -4.82 20.04 -20.84
C VAL A 101 -3.30 20.11 -20.58
N ASN A 102 -2.84 21.24 -20.02
CA ASN A 102 -1.44 21.41 -19.62
C ASN A 102 -1.16 20.67 -18.30
N VAL A 103 -0.79 19.38 -18.39
CA VAL A 103 -0.47 18.56 -17.23
C VAL A 103 1.03 18.67 -16.87
N PRO A 104 1.40 18.93 -15.60
CA PRO A 104 2.79 19.00 -15.18
C PRO A 104 3.57 17.70 -15.47
N SER A 105 4.86 17.83 -15.79
CA SER A 105 5.75 16.68 -15.91
C SER A 105 6.17 16.19 -14.52
N LEU A 106 6.11 14.88 -14.32
CA LEU A 106 6.57 14.21 -13.11
C LEU A 106 7.89 13.49 -13.35
N GLU A 107 8.78 13.51 -12.36
CA GLU A 107 10.00 12.71 -12.39
C GLU A 107 9.70 11.25 -12.05
N GLN A 108 10.42 10.33 -12.70
CA GLN A 108 10.40 8.90 -12.40
C GLN A 108 11.73 8.48 -11.79
N TYR A 109 11.67 7.55 -10.83
CA TYR A 109 12.82 6.98 -10.14
C TYR A 109 12.78 5.45 -10.21
N SER A 110 13.81 4.82 -9.66
CA SER A 110 13.97 3.36 -9.74
C SER A 110 12.79 2.56 -9.16
N LEU A 111 12.04 3.13 -8.20
CA LEU A 111 10.89 2.50 -7.55
C LEU A 111 9.53 2.95 -8.11
N THR A 112 9.50 3.80 -9.16
CA THR A 112 8.26 4.41 -9.65
C THR A 112 7.33 3.41 -10.35
N CYS A 113 7.89 2.56 -11.22
CA CYS A 113 7.12 1.75 -12.17
C CYS A 113 6.60 0.43 -11.58
N GLU A 114 5.77 0.56 -10.56
CA GLU A 114 4.97 -0.56 -10.06
C GLU A 114 3.88 -0.94 -11.06
N THR A 115 3.53 -2.23 -11.07
CA THR A 115 2.77 -2.86 -12.15
C THR A 115 1.30 -3.16 -11.81
N GLY A 116 0.94 -3.19 -10.52
CA GLY A 116 -0.46 -3.33 -10.11
C GLY A 116 -1.25 -2.00 -10.12
N PRO A 117 -2.59 -2.02 -10.06
CA PRO A 117 -3.43 -0.82 -9.94
C PRO A 117 -3.05 0.09 -8.76
N GLY A 118 -3.31 1.39 -8.88
CA GLY A 118 -2.88 2.44 -7.94
C GLY A 118 -3.76 2.62 -6.70
N SER A 119 -5.04 2.25 -6.75
CA SER A 119 -5.99 2.51 -5.64
C SER A 119 -6.40 1.24 -4.91
N PRO A 120 -6.41 1.23 -3.56
CA PRO A 120 -5.68 2.13 -2.65
C PRO A 120 -4.19 1.78 -2.56
N SER A 121 -3.38 2.65 -1.94
CA SER A 121 -1.94 2.39 -1.75
C SER A 121 -1.69 1.24 -0.78
N GLY A 122 -1.07 0.16 -1.27
CA GLY A 122 -0.73 -1.02 -0.46
C GLY A 122 0.34 -0.72 0.59
N HIS A 123 1.37 0.07 0.24
CA HIS A 123 2.40 0.50 1.19
C HIS A 123 1.79 1.28 2.36
N ALA A 124 0.90 2.23 2.07
CA ALA A 124 0.24 3.03 3.09
C ALA A 124 -0.69 2.18 3.98
N MET A 125 -1.43 1.26 3.37
CA MET A 125 -2.37 0.38 4.08
C MET A 125 -1.64 -0.59 5.02
N VAL A 126 -0.68 -1.36 4.51
CA VAL A 126 0.04 -2.35 5.31
C VAL A 126 0.87 -1.67 6.41
N THR A 127 1.58 -0.58 6.08
CA THR A 127 2.36 0.18 7.06
C THR A 127 1.49 0.69 8.20
N SER A 128 0.37 1.34 7.87
CA SER A 128 -0.55 1.85 8.90
C SER A 128 -1.13 0.73 9.74
N ALA A 129 -1.58 -0.37 9.14
CA ALA A 129 -2.17 -1.50 9.87
C ALA A 129 -1.17 -2.15 10.84
N VAL A 130 0.07 -2.41 10.37
CA VAL A 130 1.12 -3.06 11.15
C VAL A 130 1.61 -2.16 12.27
N LEU A 131 1.99 -0.91 11.98
CA LEU A 131 2.53 -0.01 12.99
C LEU A 131 1.47 0.37 14.03
N TYR A 132 0.21 0.52 13.63
CA TYR A 132 -0.90 0.75 14.55
C TYR A 132 -1.12 -0.45 15.49
N SER A 133 -1.08 -1.67 14.95
CA SER A 133 -1.16 -2.90 15.76
C SER A 133 -0.01 -3.00 16.76
N ILE A 134 1.22 -2.69 16.35
CA ILE A 134 2.39 -2.68 17.24
C ILE A 134 2.23 -1.62 18.32
N GLY A 135 1.86 -0.39 17.96
CA GLY A 135 1.67 0.72 18.90
C GLY A 135 0.61 0.42 19.96
N THR A 136 -0.56 -0.09 19.54
CA THR A 136 -1.63 -0.50 20.46
C THR A 136 -1.20 -1.63 21.40
N SER A 137 -0.51 -2.65 20.86
CA SER A 137 0.01 -3.75 21.68
C SER A 137 1.10 -3.29 22.66
N PHE A 138 1.98 -2.37 22.26
CA PHE A 138 3.01 -1.83 23.12
C PHE A 138 2.41 -1.04 24.30
N ILE A 139 1.40 -0.21 24.04
CA ILE A 139 0.69 0.53 25.09
C ILE A 139 -0.04 -0.43 26.05
N LYS A 140 -0.66 -1.50 25.52
CA LYS A 140 -1.45 -2.45 26.31
C LYS A 140 -0.59 -3.39 27.17
N HIS A 141 0.52 -3.89 26.61
CA HIS A 141 1.31 -4.97 27.22
C HIS A 141 2.72 -4.54 27.67
N GLY A 142 3.30 -3.54 27.02
CA GLY A 142 4.72 -3.19 27.20
C GLY A 142 5.02 -2.39 28.45
N VAL A 143 4.05 -1.66 29.03
CA VAL A 143 4.33 -0.80 30.19
C VAL A 143 3.13 -0.78 31.13
N LYS A 144 3.20 -1.57 32.22
CA LYS A 144 2.24 -1.52 33.35
C LYS A 144 2.09 -0.12 33.97
N HIS A 145 3.00 0.81 33.64
CA HIS A 145 3.07 2.20 34.08
C HIS A 145 3.28 3.20 32.92
N THR A 146 2.70 2.98 31.73
CA THR A 146 2.81 3.99 30.65
C THR A 146 2.12 5.28 31.08
N GLY A 147 2.91 6.33 31.34
CA GLY A 147 2.41 7.68 31.53
C GLY A 147 1.79 8.24 30.24
N LYS A 148 1.18 9.41 30.35
CA LYS A 148 0.63 10.14 29.18
C LYS A 148 1.72 10.45 28.14
N LEU A 149 2.97 10.63 28.59
CA LEU A 149 4.10 10.97 27.73
C LEU A 149 4.47 9.82 26.80
N GLU A 150 4.67 8.61 27.33
CA GLU A 150 5.07 7.44 26.54
C GLU A 150 4.02 7.08 25.50
N ARG A 151 2.73 7.17 25.87
CA ARG A 151 1.62 7.00 24.93
C ARG A 151 1.66 8.03 23.81
N SER A 152 1.94 9.29 24.15
CA SER A 152 2.07 10.36 23.16
C SER A 152 3.25 10.11 22.23
N LEU A 153 4.39 9.67 22.76
CA LEU A 153 5.59 9.35 21.96
C LEU A 153 5.34 8.21 20.97
N VAL A 154 4.62 7.15 21.37
CA VAL A 154 4.23 6.05 20.47
C VAL A 154 3.40 6.58 19.30
N TRP A 155 2.35 7.37 19.57
CA TRP A 155 1.46 7.88 18.53
C TRP A 155 2.10 8.94 17.64
N ILE A 156 2.96 9.79 18.21
CA ILE A 156 3.77 10.75 17.44
C ILE A 156 4.71 9.98 16.50
N SER A 157 5.42 8.98 17.00
CA SER A 157 6.36 8.17 16.20
C SER A 157 5.64 7.44 15.06
N PHE A 158 4.50 6.80 15.37
CA PHE A 158 3.61 6.19 14.37
C PHE A 158 3.22 7.19 13.27
N THR A 159 2.76 8.37 13.68
CA THR A 159 2.27 9.40 12.76
C THR A 159 3.40 9.92 11.87
N ILE A 160 4.58 10.18 12.42
CA ILE A 160 5.76 10.64 11.67
C ILE A 160 6.15 9.60 10.61
N VAL A 161 6.27 8.33 10.98
CA VAL A 161 6.65 7.27 10.03
C VAL A 161 5.60 7.12 8.94
N LEU A 162 4.31 7.12 9.28
CA LEU A 162 3.24 6.98 8.30
C LEU A 162 3.21 8.15 7.31
N ILE A 163 3.35 9.38 7.79
CA ILE A 163 3.44 10.57 6.94
C ILE A 163 4.67 10.50 6.05
N ALA A 164 5.84 10.12 6.59
CA ALA A 164 7.07 9.99 5.82
C ALA A 164 6.96 8.95 4.69
N VAL A 165 6.36 7.79 4.97
CA VAL A 165 6.07 6.78 3.96
C VAL A 165 5.11 7.36 2.91
N ASN A 166 3.99 7.95 3.31
CA ASN A 166 3.02 8.49 2.37
C ASN A 166 3.62 9.58 1.46
N ILE A 167 4.38 10.53 2.02
CA ILE A 167 5.09 11.56 1.24
C ILE A 167 6.07 10.92 0.27
N SER A 168 6.81 9.89 0.68
CA SER A 168 7.75 9.21 -0.22
C SER A 168 7.06 8.56 -1.41
N ARG A 169 5.86 8.00 -1.23
CA ARG A 169 5.05 7.37 -2.28
C ARG A 169 4.47 8.39 -3.27
N LEU A 170 4.16 9.59 -2.79
CA LEU A 170 3.82 10.72 -3.66
C LEU A 170 5.06 11.19 -4.43
N PHE A 171 6.19 11.35 -3.74
CA PHE A 171 7.46 11.80 -4.34
C PHE A 171 7.88 10.94 -5.54
N ILE A 172 7.78 9.61 -5.42
CA ILE A 172 8.13 8.71 -6.54
C ILE A 172 7.03 8.57 -7.60
N ALA A 173 5.98 9.41 -7.57
CA ALA A 173 4.88 9.44 -8.53
C ALA A 173 4.10 8.13 -8.69
N THR A 174 4.10 7.28 -7.66
CA THR A 174 3.52 5.95 -7.70
C THR A 174 2.07 5.91 -7.20
N HIS A 175 1.65 6.93 -6.44
CA HIS A 175 0.28 7.08 -5.95
C HIS A 175 -0.17 8.55 -5.91
N PHE A 176 -1.48 8.76 -6.01
CA PHE A 176 -2.11 10.05 -5.75
C PHE A 176 -2.37 10.27 -4.23
N PRO A 177 -2.53 11.53 -3.77
CA PRO A 177 -2.83 11.83 -2.36
C PRO A 177 -4.04 11.09 -1.80
N HIS A 178 -5.15 11.02 -2.55
CA HIS A 178 -6.35 10.32 -2.10
C HIS A 178 -6.11 8.81 -1.91
N GLN A 179 -5.20 8.21 -2.68
CA GLN A 179 -4.91 6.77 -2.63
C GLN A 179 -4.08 6.39 -1.41
N VAL A 180 -3.12 7.24 -1.02
CA VAL A 180 -2.33 7.03 0.21
C VAL A 180 -3.18 7.27 1.45
N VAL A 181 -4.06 8.28 1.43
CA VAL A 181 -5.02 8.55 2.52
C VAL A 181 -6.00 7.40 2.68
N ALA A 182 -6.64 6.95 1.59
CA ALA A 182 -7.56 5.82 1.62
C ALA A 182 -6.87 4.53 2.11
N GLY A 183 -5.65 4.27 1.65
CA GLY A 183 -4.83 3.16 2.13
C GLY A 183 -4.60 3.23 3.64
N SER A 184 -4.09 4.37 4.15
CA SER A 184 -3.82 4.56 5.57
C SER A 184 -5.07 4.41 6.45
N ILE A 185 -6.20 5.01 6.05
CA ILE A 185 -7.46 4.89 6.80
C ILE A 185 -7.91 3.43 6.84
N THR A 186 -7.91 2.75 5.69
CA THR A 186 -8.32 1.35 5.61
C THR A 186 -7.44 0.45 6.48
N GLY A 187 -6.13 0.67 6.50
CA GLY A 187 -5.22 -0.10 7.34
C GLY A 187 -5.44 0.08 8.84
N ILE A 188 -5.70 1.32 9.29
CA ILE A 188 -6.04 1.61 10.70
C ILE A 188 -7.37 0.94 11.07
N LEU A 189 -8.40 1.08 10.23
CA LEU A 189 -9.71 0.45 10.47
C LEU A 189 -9.59 -1.08 10.53
N LEU A 190 -8.81 -1.68 9.64
CA LEU A 190 -8.56 -3.12 9.67
C LEU A 190 -7.88 -3.54 10.98
N ALA A 191 -6.88 -2.78 11.44
CA ALA A 191 -6.19 -3.08 12.69
C ALA A 191 -7.10 -2.95 13.93
N GLU A 192 -8.08 -2.05 13.91
CA GLU A 192 -9.11 -1.91 14.93
C GLU A 192 -10.10 -3.08 14.96
N VAL A 193 -10.52 -3.57 13.78
CA VAL A 193 -11.41 -4.73 13.66
C VAL A 193 -10.69 -6.02 14.09
N VAL A 194 -9.41 -6.18 13.72
CA VAL A 194 -8.61 -7.37 14.07
C VAL A 194 -7.99 -7.20 15.45
N LYS A 195 -8.80 -7.50 16.47
CA LYS A 195 -8.39 -7.46 17.87
C LYS A 195 -7.49 -8.64 18.24
N HIS A 196 -6.66 -8.42 19.26
CA HIS A 196 -5.72 -9.41 19.80
C HIS A 196 -6.39 -10.74 20.23
N GLU A 197 -7.61 -10.67 20.75
CA GLU A 197 -8.38 -11.85 21.17
C GLU A 197 -8.73 -12.75 19.98
N HIS A 198 -8.97 -12.18 18.79
CA HIS A 198 -9.32 -12.96 17.60
C HIS A 198 -8.13 -13.80 17.10
N THR A 199 -6.90 -13.31 17.26
CA THR A 199 -5.71 -13.97 16.72
C THR A 199 -5.11 -15.03 17.64
N ASN A 200 -5.47 -15.03 18.92
CA ASN A 200 -4.85 -15.90 19.93
C ASN A 200 -5.40 -17.32 19.97
N HIS A 201 -6.65 -17.52 19.51
CA HIS A 201 -7.33 -18.81 19.55
C HIS A 201 -7.24 -19.57 18.20
N LEU A 202 -6.46 -19.07 17.25
CA LEU A 202 -6.36 -19.65 15.91
C LEU A 202 -5.48 -20.91 15.94
N THR A 203 -6.08 -22.05 15.58
CA THR A 203 -5.39 -23.34 15.42
C THR A 203 -4.84 -23.50 14.00
N PHE A 204 -3.94 -24.48 13.78
CA PHE A 204 -3.36 -24.76 12.46
C PHE A 204 -4.43 -24.93 11.36
N CYS A 205 -5.55 -25.61 11.65
CA CYS A 205 -6.64 -25.76 10.69
C CYS A 205 -7.24 -24.41 10.26
N HIS A 206 -7.34 -23.44 11.17
CA HIS A 206 -7.81 -22.10 10.82
C HIS A 206 -6.85 -21.40 9.86
N TYR A 207 -5.53 -21.57 10.04
CA TYR A 207 -4.53 -21.01 9.11
C TYR A 207 -4.70 -21.60 7.71
N ILE A 208 -4.93 -22.91 7.58
CA ILE A 208 -5.17 -23.56 6.29
C ILE A 208 -6.48 -23.06 5.67
N VAL A 209 -7.58 -23.03 6.42
CA VAL A 209 -8.88 -22.55 5.93
C VAL A 209 -8.79 -21.11 5.47
N TRP A 210 -8.20 -20.21 6.27
CA TRP A 210 -8.00 -18.83 5.88
C TRP A 210 -7.10 -18.70 4.66
N SER A 211 -5.99 -19.44 4.60
CA SER A 211 -5.13 -19.44 3.40
C SER A 211 -5.93 -19.81 2.16
N LEU A 212 -6.74 -20.86 2.22
CA LEU A 212 -7.63 -21.29 1.12
C LEU A 212 -8.67 -20.23 0.76
N LEU A 213 -9.28 -19.56 1.75
CA LEU A 213 -10.22 -18.46 1.51
C LEU A 213 -9.55 -17.27 0.82
N LEU A 214 -8.32 -16.92 1.23
CA LEU A 214 -7.55 -15.85 0.61
C LEU A 214 -7.22 -16.21 -0.85
N VAL A 215 -6.77 -17.45 -1.11
CA VAL A 215 -6.53 -17.98 -2.47
C VAL A 215 -7.79 -17.91 -3.32
N SER A 216 -8.90 -18.41 -2.78
CA SER A 216 -10.18 -18.43 -3.47
C SER A 216 -10.65 -17.02 -3.79
N GLY A 217 -10.52 -16.07 -2.85
CA GLY A 217 -10.85 -14.67 -3.06
C GLY A 217 -10.10 -14.07 -4.25
N VAL A 218 -8.78 -14.26 -4.34
CA VAL A 218 -7.97 -13.75 -5.46
C VAL A 218 -8.36 -14.40 -6.78
N PHE A 219 -8.60 -15.72 -6.78
CA PHE A 219 -9.03 -16.42 -7.99
C PHE A 219 -10.40 -15.94 -8.48
N LEU A 220 -11.34 -15.72 -7.55
CA LEU A 220 -12.68 -15.22 -7.85
C LEU A 220 -12.65 -13.78 -8.36
N THR A 221 -11.82 -12.90 -7.80
CA THR A 221 -11.67 -11.52 -8.32
C THR A 221 -11.07 -11.51 -9.72
N TYR A 222 -10.01 -12.29 -9.95
CA TYR A 222 -9.40 -12.41 -11.28
C TYR A 222 -10.40 -12.94 -12.32
N THR A 223 -11.12 -14.02 -12.00
CA THR A 223 -12.13 -14.61 -12.89
C THR A 223 -13.29 -13.64 -13.12
N GLY A 224 -13.74 -12.94 -12.07
CA GLY A 224 -14.80 -11.93 -12.17
C GLY A 224 -14.44 -10.79 -13.13
N ILE A 225 -13.20 -10.28 -13.08
CA ILE A 225 -12.71 -9.25 -14.01
C ILE A 225 -12.79 -9.74 -15.47
N ILE A 226 -12.35 -10.98 -15.73
CA ILE A 226 -12.41 -11.58 -17.07
C ILE A 226 -13.85 -11.76 -17.53
N LEU A 227 -14.75 -12.23 -16.66
CA LEU A 227 -16.17 -12.42 -17.00
C LEU A 227 -16.88 -11.10 -17.31
N LEU A 228 -16.44 -9.99 -16.73
CA LEU A 228 -16.90 -8.65 -17.06
C LEU A 228 -16.28 -8.08 -18.36
N GLY A 229 -15.42 -8.86 -19.04
CA GLY A 229 -14.75 -8.44 -20.27
C GLY A 229 -13.61 -7.44 -20.06
N LEU A 230 -13.14 -7.28 -18.82
CA LEU A 230 -12.07 -6.34 -18.46
C LEU A 230 -10.71 -7.06 -18.51
N ASN A 231 -9.65 -6.36 -18.92
CA ASN A 231 -8.30 -6.91 -18.95
C ASN A 231 -7.68 -6.87 -17.54
N PRO A 232 -7.40 -8.01 -16.86
CA PRO A 232 -6.80 -8.01 -15.53
C PRO A 232 -5.34 -7.51 -15.50
N LEU A 233 -4.69 -7.43 -16.66
CA LEU A 233 -3.30 -6.98 -16.82
C LEU A 233 -3.19 -5.55 -17.36
N TRP A 234 -4.29 -4.80 -17.44
CA TRP A 234 -4.32 -3.43 -18.00
C TRP A 234 -3.24 -2.52 -17.40
N SER A 235 -3.03 -2.61 -16.07
CA SER A 235 -2.04 -1.77 -15.37
C SER A 235 -0.60 -2.18 -15.65
N LEU A 236 -0.37 -3.45 -15.97
CA LEU A 236 0.96 -3.95 -16.38
C LEU A 236 1.32 -3.42 -17.77
N ASP A 237 0.34 -3.36 -18.69
CA ASP A 237 0.55 -2.83 -20.03
C ASP A 237 0.86 -1.32 -19.98
N LEU A 238 0.15 -0.55 -19.16
CA LEU A 238 0.45 0.86 -18.91
C LEU A 238 1.82 1.07 -18.26
N ALA A 239 2.18 0.24 -17.27
CA ALA A 239 3.49 0.31 -16.64
C ALA A 239 4.61 0.09 -17.65
N LYS A 240 4.49 -0.92 -18.52
CA LYS A 240 5.47 -1.19 -19.59
C LYS A 240 5.53 -0.06 -20.62
N LYS A 241 4.38 0.54 -20.96
CA LYS A 241 4.28 1.62 -21.95
C LYS A 241 4.94 2.91 -21.46
N TRP A 242 4.75 3.28 -20.20
CA TRP A 242 5.10 4.61 -19.68
C TRP A 242 6.25 4.65 -18.69
N CYS A 243 6.82 3.50 -18.34
CA CYS A 243 8.03 3.50 -17.53
C CYS A 243 9.21 4.07 -18.32
N ALA A 244 9.95 5.00 -17.71
CA ALA A 244 11.09 5.65 -18.34
C ALA A 244 12.22 4.68 -18.68
N ARG A 245 12.36 3.59 -17.90
CA ARG A 245 13.36 2.56 -18.12
C ARG A 245 12.79 1.17 -17.89
N SER A 246 13.04 0.24 -18.81
CA SER A 246 12.53 -1.12 -18.70
C SER A 246 13.00 -1.85 -17.44
N GLU A 247 14.20 -1.54 -16.94
CA GLU A 247 14.74 -2.14 -15.71
C GLU A 247 14.04 -1.67 -14.43
N TRP A 248 13.24 -0.60 -14.48
CA TRP A 248 12.47 -0.11 -13.34
C TRP A 248 11.07 -0.70 -13.25
N VAL A 249 10.66 -1.50 -14.24
CA VAL A 249 9.38 -2.22 -14.20
C VAL A 249 9.50 -3.35 -13.19
N HIS A 250 8.75 -3.26 -12.09
CA HIS A 250 8.82 -4.21 -10.98
C HIS A 250 7.70 -5.26 -11.07
N PRO A 251 7.94 -6.47 -11.60
CA PRO A 251 6.90 -7.48 -11.78
C PRO A 251 6.49 -8.13 -10.46
N ASP A 252 7.37 -8.07 -9.45
CA ASP A 252 7.13 -8.53 -8.08
C ASP A 252 6.08 -7.67 -7.34
N THR A 253 5.73 -6.50 -7.88
CA THR A 253 4.65 -5.66 -7.37
C THR A 253 3.26 -5.99 -7.96
N THR A 254 3.17 -7.06 -8.76
CA THR A 254 1.88 -7.57 -9.22
C THR A 254 1.10 -8.23 -8.08
N PRO A 255 -0.24 -8.24 -8.13
CA PRO A 255 -1.07 -8.90 -7.12
C PRO A 255 -0.74 -10.38 -6.91
N PHE A 256 -0.25 -11.07 -7.94
CA PHE A 256 0.12 -12.49 -7.86
C PHE A 256 1.32 -12.73 -6.92
N PHE A 257 2.39 -11.94 -7.04
CA PHE A 257 3.57 -12.10 -6.17
C PHE A 257 3.29 -11.72 -4.72
N ALA A 258 2.48 -10.67 -4.50
CA ALA A 258 1.97 -10.31 -3.18
C ALA A 258 1.26 -11.51 -2.52
N PHE A 259 0.34 -12.13 -3.27
CA PHE A 259 -0.39 -13.31 -2.82
C PHE A 259 0.51 -14.51 -2.47
N VAL A 260 1.45 -14.88 -3.34
CA VAL A 260 2.36 -16.01 -3.09
C VAL A 260 3.16 -15.81 -1.81
N ARG A 261 3.64 -14.59 -1.57
CA ARG A 261 4.37 -14.23 -0.34
C ARG A 261 3.49 -14.37 0.90
N ASP A 262 2.25 -13.91 0.86
CA ASP A 262 1.34 -13.95 2.00
C ASP A 262 1.01 -15.38 2.43
N VAL A 263 0.63 -16.23 1.47
CA VAL A 263 0.34 -17.65 1.74
C VAL A 263 1.57 -18.36 2.28
N SER A 264 2.74 -18.11 1.67
CA SER A 264 4.01 -18.69 2.13
C SER A 264 4.34 -18.27 3.57
N SER A 265 4.08 -17.01 3.91
CA SER A 265 4.34 -16.47 5.25
C SER A 265 3.38 -17.01 6.31
N LEU A 266 2.12 -17.27 5.96
CA LEU A 266 1.16 -17.90 6.87
C LEU A 266 1.52 -19.36 7.16
N ILE A 267 1.93 -20.12 6.13
CA ILE A 267 2.32 -21.52 6.28
C ILE A 267 3.62 -21.64 7.08
N GLY A 268 4.63 -20.82 6.79
CA GLY A 268 5.95 -20.88 7.43
C GLY A 268 6.00 -20.51 8.92
N LYS A 269 4.87 -20.13 9.54
CA LYS A 269 4.79 -19.94 10.99
C LYS A 269 4.88 -21.27 11.78
N TYR A 270 4.48 -22.39 11.17
CA TYR A 270 4.50 -23.73 11.77
C TYR A 270 5.69 -24.55 11.27
#